data_AF-A0A8I0S2U1-F1
#
_entry.id   AF-A0A8I0S2U1-F1
#
_cell.length_a   1.000
_cell.length_b   1.000
_cell.length_c   1.000
_cell.angle_alpha   90.00
_cell.angle_beta   90.00
_cell.angle_gamma   90.00
#
_symmetry.space_group_name_H-M   'P 1'
#
loop_
_entity.id
_entity.type
_entity.pdbx_description
1 polymer ?
#
loop_
_entity_poly.entity_id
_entity_poly.type
_entity_poly.pdbx_seq_one_letter_code
_entity_poly.pdbx_strand_id
1 'polypeptide(L)'
;MQQRVIVGMSGGVDSSVSAALLLQQGYQVEGLFMKNWEEDDGTEYCTALEDLADAQAVADKIGIKLHTANFAMEYWDRVFEHFLAEYAAGRTPNPDILCNKEIKFRAFLDHAMTLGADFIATGHYARRGVSTQNSRGETYAPLLRGVDNNKDQTYFLHAVHGREINKTLFPVGEIEKPEVRRIAEQLDLATAKKKDSTGICFIGERRFTNFLKQYLPAQAGKIVLDNGKEVGEHHGLMYYTLGQRGGIGIGGMKGAQEGAWFVLHKDIANNRLVIGQGHEHPLMQSKQLWSETIDWVAGEQEIPTTGFRCTAKTRYRQPDQACTIYRDEHTENGIRVEFDEPQRAVTPGQSVVFYSGEVCLGGGVIHHTDAPQPDFI
;
A
#
# COMPACT_ATOMS: atom_id res chain seq x y z
N MET A 1 18.74 30.00 -9.30
CA MET A 1 17.68 30.19 -8.29
C MET A 1 17.65 28.96 -7.42
N GLN A 2 17.41 29.12 -6.12
CA GLN A 2 17.23 28.01 -5.20
C GLN A 2 15.91 27.31 -5.54
N GLN A 3 15.92 25.99 -5.76
CA GLN A 3 14.72 25.25 -6.10
C GLN A 3 13.79 25.15 -4.88
N ARG A 4 12.48 25.32 -5.08
CA ARG A 4 11.48 25.25 -4.02
C ARG A 4 10.91 23.85 -3.89
N VAL A 5 10.84 23.36 -2.66
CA VAL A 5 10.31 22.03 -2.33
C VAL A 5 9.24 22.15 -1.25
N ILE A 6 8.08 21.55 -1.50
CA ILE A 6 7.05 21.39 -0.46
C ILE A 6 7.11 19.97 0.08
N VAL A 7 7.35 19.84 1.38
CA VAL A 7 7.45 18.54 2.06
C VAL A 7 6.09 18.19 2.66
N GLY A 8 5.52 17.04 2.29
CA GLY A 8 4.35 16.51 2.98
C GLY A 8 4.71 16.08 4.39
N MET A 9 4.25 16.83 5.40
CA MET A 9 4.56 16.61 6.81
C MET A 9 3.36 16.00 7.53
N SER A 10 3.49 14.74 7.96
CA SER A 10 2.39 13.98 8.60
C SER A 10 2.45 14.00 10.14
N GLY A 11 3.32 14.82 10.74
CA GLY A 11 3.64 14.74 12.16
C GLY A 11 4.51 13.52 12.53
N GLY A 12 5.07 12.82 11.55
CA GLY A 12 5.95 11.65 11.75
C GLY A 12 7.43 11.96 11.51
N VAL A 13 8.31 11.20 12.18
CA VAL A 13 9.78 11.40 12.16
C VAL A 13 10.37 11.38 10.75
N ASP A 14 9.85 10.55 9.85
CA ASP A 14 10.38 10.38 8.51
C ASP A 14 10.21 11.65 7.67
N SER A 15 9.03 12.26 7.74
CA SER A 15 8.75 13.55 7.07
C SER A 15 9.53 14.71 7.68
N SER A 16 9.74 14.69 9.01
CA SER A 16 10.53 15.69 9.73
C SER A 16 11.99 15.69 9.28
N VAL A 17 12.60 14.50 9.20
CA VAL A 17 13.98 14.33 8.76
C VAL A 17 14.12 14.62 7.26
N SER A 18 13.14 14.22 6.43
CA SER A 18 13.11 14.61 5.02
C SER A 18 13.21 16.13 4.83
N ALA A 19 12.42 16.91 5.58
CA ALA A 19 12.47 18.37 5.51
C ALA A 19 13.84 18.93 5.94
N ALA A 20 14.38 18.42 7.04
CA ALA A 20 15.68 18.86 7.55
C ALA A 20 16.84 18.55 6.58
N LEU A 21 16.83 17.37 5.96
CA LEU A 21 17.84 16.98 4.96
C LEU A 21 17.80 17.89 3.73
N LEU A 22 16.60 18.25 3.25
CA LEU A 22 16.47 19.13 2.09
C LEU A 22 16.94 20.56 2.38
N LEU A 23 16.71 21.07 3.60
CA LEU A 23 17.27 22.35 4.04
C LEU A 23 18.81 22.31 4.02
N GLN A 24 19.41 21.24 4.55
CA GLN A 24 20.87 21.06 4.56
C GLN A 24 21.45 20.94 3.14
N GLN A 25 20.71 20.37 2.21
CA GLN A 25 21.06 20.30 0.78
C GLN A 25 20.89 21.65 0.05
N GLY A 26 20.36 22.66 0.73
CA GLY A 26 20.23 24.01 0.17
C GLY A 26 18.99 24.21 -0.69
N TYR A 27 17.90 23.48 -0.46
CA TYR A 27 16.60 23.79 -1.07
C TYR A 27 15.87 24.91 -0.31
N GLN A 28 14.95 25.61 -0.99
CA GLN A 28 13.95 26.44 -0.32
C GLN A 28 12.82 25.51 0.11
N VAL A 29 12.73 25.20 1.41
CA VAL A 29 11.79 24.21 1.95
C VAL A 29 10.61 24.89 2.66
N GLU A 30 9.41 24.43 2.35
CA GLU A 30 8.20 24.69 3.14
C GLU A 30 7.48 23.34 3.38
N GLY A 31 6.71 23.23 4.45
CA GLY A 31 5.94 22.04 4.79
C GLY A 31 4.47 22.17 4.40
N LEU A 32 3.81 21.05 4.13
CA LEU A 32 2.35 20.98 4.00
C LEU A 32 1.83 19.82 4.87
N PHE A 33 0.93 20.14 5.80
CA PHE A 33 0.15 19.16 6.53
C PHE A 33 -1.18 18.91 5.80
N MET A 34 -1.50 17.64 5.54
CA MET A 34 -2.71 17.25 4.83
C MET A 34 -3.72 16.63 5.80
N LYS A 35 -4.91 17.23 5.88
CA LYS A 35 -6.05 16.59 6.53
C LYS A 35 -6.86 15.85 5.46
N ASN A 36 -6.88 14.52 5.53
CA ASN A 36 -7.53 13.66 4.53
C ASN A 36 -8.75 12.91 5.07
N TRP A 37 -9.10 13.12 6.33
CA TRP A 37 -10.17 12.40 7.01
C TRP A 37 -10.83 13.30 8.05
N GLU A 38 -12.16 13.39 8.05
CA GLU A 38 -12.93 14.25 8.96
C GLU A 38 -13.83 13.46 9.92
N GLU A 39 -14.13 12.19 9.65
CA GLU A 39 -15.16 11.49 10.44
C GLU A 39 -14.78 11.20 11.89
N ASP A 40 -13.50 11.31 12.22
CA ASP A 40 -13.02 11.14 13.60
C ASP A 40 -12.97 12.47 14.37
N ASP A 41 -13.34 13.60 13.76
CA ASP A 41 -13.35 14.92 14.41
C ASP A 41 -14.24 14.93 15.66
N GLY A 42 -13.65 15.35 16.79
CA GLY A 42 -14.35 15.39 18.07
C GLY A 42 -14.51 14.04 18.77
N THR A 43 -13.92 12.98 18.23
CA THR A 43 -13.83 11.67 18.88
C THR A 43 -12.47 11.47 19.58
N GLU A 44 -12.38 10.47 20.46
CA GLU A 44 -11.11 10.06 21.09
C GLU A 44 -10.07 9.52 20.09
N TYR A 45 -10.47 9.27 18.83
CA TYR A 45 -9.59 8.80 17.76
C TYR A 45 -9.01 9.92 16.89
N CYS A 46 -9.32 11.19 17.18
CA CYS A 46 -8.81 12.33 16.42
C CYS A 46 -7.32 12.57 16.72
N THR A 47 -6.42 11.93 15.98
CA THR A 47 -4.96 12.18 16.09
C THR A 47 -4.50 13.37 15.24
N ALA A 48 -5.32 13.82 14.29
CA ALA A 48 -4.93 14.85 13.31
C ALA A 48 -4.47 16.16 13.97
N LEU A 49 -5.07 16.55 15.10
CA LEU A 49 -4.67 17.74 15.86
C LEU A 49 -3.30 17.57 16.51
N GLU A 50 -3.01 16.40 17.08
CA GLU A 50 -1.70 16.08 17.67
C GLU A 50 -0.62 15.97 16.58
N ASP A 51 -0.94 15.30 15.46
CA ASP A 51 -0.05 15.19 14.31
C ASP A 51 0.26 16.56 13.69
N LEU A 52 -0.73 17.46 13.63
CA LEU A 52 -0.53 18.84 13.18
C LEU A 52 0.36 19.63 14.15
N ALA A 53 0.14 19.49 15.46
CA ALA A 53 0.96 20.13 16.47
C ALA A 53 2.43 19.66 16.40
N ASP A 54 2.66 18.37 16.21
CA ASP A 54 3.98 17.80 16.00
C ASP A 54 4.64 18.32 14.71
N ALA A 55 3.88 18.37 13.60
CA ALA A 55 4.38 18.92 12.34
C ALA A 55 4.76 20.41 12.50
N GLN A 56 3.94 21.20 13.21
CA GLN A 56 4.21 22.61 13.48
C GLN A 56 5.45 22.79 14.36
N ALA A 57 5.57 22.01 15.44
CA ALA A 57 6.73 22.06 16.32
C ALA A 57 8.05 21.75 15.58
N VAL A 58 8.02 20.78 14.64
CA VAL A 58 9.17 20.50 13.78
C VAL A 58 9.44 21.64 12.81
N ALA A 59 8.40 22.18 12.16
CA ALA A 59 8.54 23.28 11.21
C ALA A 59 9.16 24.52 11.86
N ASP A 60 8.71 24.87 13.07
CA ASP A 60 9.26 25.97 13.88
C ASP A 60 10.72 25.71 14.27
N LYS A 61 11.05 24.48 14.69
CA LYS A 61 12.41 24.07 15.08
C LYS A 61 13.42 24.22 13.94
N ILE A 62 13.03 23.88 12.72
CA ILE A 62 13.90 23.94 11.53
C ILE A 62 13.71 25.22 10.71
N GLY A 63 12.84 26.13 11.14
CA GLY A 63 12.66 27.46 10.55
C GLY A 63 11.96 27.47 9.19
N ILE A 64 10.98 26.59 8.96
CA ILE A 64 10.19 26.54 7.71
C ILE A 64 8.73 26.91 7.95
N LYS A 65 8.07 27.43 6.92
CA LYS A 65 6.63 27.66 6.93
C LYS A 65 5.90 26.32 6.81
N LEU A 66 4.91 26.07 7.67
CA LEU A 66 3.95 24.98 7.52
C LEU A 66 2.63 25.51 6.96
N HIS A 67 2.18 24.93 5.85
CA HIS A 67 0.86 25.14 5.29
C HIS A 67 -0.07 24.01 5.73
N THR A 68 -1.37 24.23 5.58
CA THR A 68 -2.40 23.20 5.77
C THR A 68 -3.27 23.11 4.53
N ALA A 69 -3.64 21.89 4.16
CA ALA A 69 -4.64 21.62 3.12
C ALA A 69 -5.59 20.53 3.58
N ASN A 70 -6.84 20.64 3.15
CA ASN A 70 -7.86 19.63 3.39
C ASN A 70 -8.18 18.93 2.08
N PHE A 71 -7.92 17.62 2.02
CA PHE A 71 -8.24 16.77 0.88
C PHE A 71 -9.22 15.65 1.27
N ALA A 72 -10.01 15.84 2.32
CA ALA A 72 -10.93 14.83 2.81
C ALA A 72 -12.00 14.45 1.78
N MET A 73 -12.48 15.41 0.98
CA MET A 73 -13.43 15.11 -0.10
C MET A 73 -12.77 14.27 -1.20
N GLU A 74 -11.59 14.66 -1.69
CA GLU A 74 -10.86 13.89 -2.69
C GLU A 74 -10.49 12.49 -2.17
N TYR A 75 -10.16 12.38 -0.88
CA TYR A 75 -9.89 11.11 -0.24
C TYR A 75 -11.11 10.20 -0.24
N TRP A 76 -12.26 10.75 0.15
CA TRP A 76 -13.53 10.03 0.16
C TRP A 76 -13.84 9.46 -1.23
N ASP A 77 -13.93 10.35 -2.22
CA ASP A 77 -14.37 10.03 -3.58
C ASP A 77 -13.41 9.06 -4.30
N ARG A 78 -12.09 9.25 -4.13
CA ARG A 78 -11.08 8.55 -4.95
C ARG A 78 -10.45 7.34 -4.25
N VAL A 79 -10.54 7.25 -2.94
CA VAL A 79 -9.89 6.19 -2.16
C VAL A 79 -10.91 5.39 -1.37
N PHE A 80 -11.74 6.07 -0.58
CA PHE A 80 -12.60 5.41 0.39
C PHE A 80 -13.80 4.71 -0.25
N GLU A 81 -14.46 5.32 -1.23
CA GLU A 81 -15.58 4.69 -1.95
C GLU A 81 -15.13 3.41 -2.66
N HIS A 82 -13.98 3.45 -3.34
CA HIS A 82 -13.40 2.27 -3.98
C HIS A 82 -13.06 1.19 -2.93
N PHE A 83 -12.44 1.57 -1.81
CA PHE A 83 -12.16 0.66 -0.72
C PHE A 83 -13.42 -0.07 -0.21
N LEU A 84 -14.55 0.63 -0.04
CA LEU A 84 -15.81 0.02 0.36
C LEU A 84 -16.38 -0.90 -0.72
N ALA A 85 -16.33 -0.50 -1.99
CA ALA A 85 -16.79 -1.31 -3.12
C ALA A 85 -16.02 -2.63 -3.23
N GLU A 86 -14.70 -2.61 -3.06
CA GLU A 86 -13.84 -3.80 -3.07
C GLU A 86 -14.21 -4.79 -1.94
N TYR A 87 -14.43 -4.28 -0.72
CA TYR A 87 -14.87 -5.13 0.39
C TYR A 87 -16.28 -5.69 0.18
N ALA A 88 -17.19 -4.90 -0.39
CA ALA A 88 -18.53 -5.35 -0.74
C ALA A 88 -18.50 -6.46 -1.80
N ALA A 89 -17.52 -6.42 -2.72
CA ALA A 89 -17.25 -7.48 -3.69
C ALA A 89 -16.51 -8.70 -3.08
N GLY A 90 -16.23 -8.69 -1.77
CA GLY A 90 -15.51 -9.76 -1.10
C GLY A 90 -14.01 -9.82 -1.41
N ARG A 91 -13.44 -8.77 -2.02
CA ARG A 91 -11.99 -8.62 -2.24
C ARG A 91 -11.32 -7.97 -1.02
N THR A 92 -9.99 -7.95 -1.02
CA THR A 92 -9.20 -7.29 0.06
C THR A 92 -8.38 -6.15 -0.55
N PRO A 93 -8.90 -4.90 -0.57
CA PRO A 93 -8.20 -3.76 -1.17
C PRO A 93 -6.99 -3.30 -0.36
N ASN A 94 -6.14 -2.48 -0.98
CA ASN A 94 -5.08 -1.74 -0.31
C ASN A 94 -5.27 -0.22 -0.51
N PRO A 95 -5.91 0.48 0.45
CA PRO A 95 -6.22 1.90 0.30
C PRO A 95 -4.98 2.80 0.33
N ASP A 96 -3.85 2.35 0.88
CA ASP A 96 -2.63 3.16 0.96
C ASP A 96 -1.99 3.38 -0.43
N ILE A 97 -2.16 2.44 -1.36
CA ILE A 97 -1.73 2.59 -2.75
C ILE A 97 -2.51 3.71 -3.44
N LEU A 98 -3.84 3.71 -3.30
CA LEU A 98 -4.69 4.75 -3.86
C LEU A 98 -4.48 6.11 -3.17
N CYS A 99 -4.27 6.12 -1.87
CA CYS A 99 -3.88 7.33 -1.14
C CYS A 99 -2.61 7.95 -1.74
N ASN A 100 -1.60 7.15 -2.06
CA ASN A 100 -0.42 7.65 -2.75
C ASN A 100 -0.78 8.16 -4.15
N LYS A 101 -1.42 7.33 -4.99
CA LYS A 101 -1.75 7.68 -6.37
C LYS A 101 -2.60 8.95 -6.50
N GLU A 102 -3.68 9.04 -5.74
CA GLU A 102 -4.73 10.06 -5.93
C GLU A 102 -4.59 11.27 -5.02
N ILE A 103 -3.95 11.11 -3.86
CA ILE A 103 -3.84 12.18 -2.87
C ILE A 103 -2.41 12.68 -2.79
N LYS A 104 -1.45 11.85 -2.35
CA LYS A 104 -0.09 12.33 -2.08
C LYS A 104 0.71 12.68 -3.34
N PHE A 105 0.44 12.06 -4.48
CA PHE A 105 1.19 12.31 -5.72
C PHE A 105 0.35 12.96 -6.81
N ARG A 106 -0.92 13.26 -6.53
CA ARG A 106 -1.82 14.00 -7.43
C ARG A 106 -2.36 15.25 -6.76
N ALA A 107 -3.32 15.14 -5.83
CA ALA A 107 -3.90 16.33 -5.17
C ALA A 107 -2.86 17.21 -4.46
N PHE A 108 -1.95 16.58 -3.68
CA PHE A 108 -0.84 17.28 -3.03
C PHE A 108 0.12 17.88 -4.05
N LEU A 109 0.50 17.12 -5.08
CA LEU A 109 1.42 17.60 -6.12
C LEU A 109 0.85 18.83 -6.81
N ASP A 110 -0.40 18.78 -7.27
CA ASP A 110 -1.09 19.87 -7.94
C ASP A 110 -1.19 21.12 -7.04
N HIS A 111 -1.51 20.92 -5.76
CA HIS A 111 -1.55 22.00 -4.78
C HIS A 111 -0.17 22.62 -4.55
N ALA A 112 0.87 21.81 -4.39
CA ALA A 112 2.23 22.29 -4.20
C ALA A 112 2.76 23.07 -5.42
N MET A 113 2.46 22.61 -6.64
CA MET A 113 2.78 23.36 -7.86
C MET A 113 2.08 24.72 -7.88
N THR A 114 0.85 24.82 -7.40
CA THR A 114 0.11 26.10 -7.26
C THR A 114 0.76 27.04 -6.25
N LEU A 115 1.43 26.51 -5.22
CA LEU A 115 2.24 27.29 -4.26
C LEU A 115 3.61 27.72 -4.85
N GLY A 116 3.90 27.38 -6.12
CA GLY A 116 5.13 27.71 -6.81
C GLY A 116 6.29 26.77 -6.49
N ALA A 117 6.00 25.52 -6.10
CA ALA A 117 7.02 24.50 -5.89
C ALA A 117 7.62 24.00 -7.21
N ASP A 118 8.91 23.70 -7.21
CA ASP A 118 9.56 22.96 -8.31
C ASP A 118 9.42 21.44 -8.12
N PHE A 119 9.40 21.00 -6.85
CA PHE A 119 9.25 19.61 -6.42
C PHE A 119 8.35 19.50 -5.19
N ILE A 120 7.78 18.31 -5.00
CA ILE A 120 7.33 17.86 -3.68
C ILE A 120 8.36 16.94 -3.03
N ALA A 121 8.24 16.71 -1.74
CA ALA A 121 8.99 15.67 -1.05
C ALA A 121 8.11 14.95 -0.03
N THR A 122 8.47 13.70 0.25
CA THR A 122 7.76 12.87 1.25
C THR A 122 8.73 12.11 2.14
N GLY A 123 8.22 11.57 3.25
CA GLY A 123 8.96 10.67 4.13
C GLY A 123 8.97 9.20 3.67
N HIS A 124 8.73 8.91 2.39
CA HIS A 124 8.72 7.53 1.91
C HIS A 124 10.14 6.98 1.75
N TYR A 125 10.33 5.73 2.18
CA TYR A 125 11.54 4.93 1.96
C TYR A 125 11.55 4.36 0.53
N ALA A 126 11.75 5.23 -0.43
CA ALA A 126 11.93 4.90 -1.84
C ALA A 126 12.98 5.85 -2.42
N ARG A 127 13.55 5.52 -3.57
CA ARG A 127 14.54 6.38 -4.24
C ARG A 127 14.04 6.81 -5.60
N ARG A 128 14.48 7.99 -6.03
CA ARG A 128 14.20 8.54 -7.36
C ARG A 128 15.41 8.28 -8.25
N GLY A 129 15.21 7.58 -9.36
CA GLY A 129 16.22 7.41 -10.39
C GLY A 129 16.49 8.71 -11.17
N VAL A 130 17.57 8.69 -11.96
CA VAL A 130 17.90 9.81 -12.85
C VAL A 130 16.80 9.99 -13.90
N SER A 131 16.38 11.24 -14.12
CA SER A 131 15.38 11.60 -15.12
C SER A 131 15.78 11.08 -16.51
N THR A 132 14.83 10.46 -17.21
CA THR A 132 15.01 9.90 -18.54
C THR A 132 13.71 10.08 -19.35
N GLN A 133 13.70 9.59 -20.60
CA GLN A 133 12.52 9.61 -21.47
C GLN A 133 12.07 8.19 -21.79
N ASN A 134 10.75 7.98 -21.88
CA ASN A 134 10.18 6.75 -22.42
C ASN A 134 10.14 6.78 -23.95
N SER A 135 9.69 5.70 -24.59
CA SER A 135 9.63 5.59 -26.05
C SER A 135 8.70 6.62 -26.70
N ARG A 136 7.76 7.17 -25.91
CA ARG A 136 6.83 8.24 -26.31
C ARG A 136 7.41 9.65 -26.15
N GLY A 137 8.66 9.78 -25.67
CA GLY A 137 9.32 11.06 -25.42
C GLY A 137 8.89 11.77 -24.14
N GLU A 138 8.08 11.14 -23.28
CA GLU A 138 7.65 11.69 -22.00
C GLU A 138 8.80 11.60 -21.00
N THR A 139 9.10 12.71 -20.33
CA THR A 139 10.16 12.76 -19.31
C THR A 139 9.63 12.24 -17.98
N TYR A 140 10.31 11.24 -17.43
CA TYR A 140 9.95 10.60 -16.18
C TYR A 140 11.20 10.28 -15.35
N ALA A 141 11.03 9.89 -14.09
CA ALA A 141 12.10 9.34 -13.27
C ALA A 141 11.72 7.93 -12.80
N PRO A 142 12.62 6.93 -12.91
CA PRO A 142 12.38 5.60 -12.39
C PRO A 142 12.14 5.61 -10.87
N LEU A 143 11.28 4.73 -10.39
CA LEU A 143 11.08 4.47 -8.97
C LEU A 143 12.05 3.35 -8.55
N LEU A 144 12.89 3.64 -7.57
CA LEU A 144 13.89 2.71 -7.05
C LEU A 144 13.57 2.32 -5.61
N ARG A 145 13.98 1.12 -5.21
CA ARG A 145 13.87 0.65 -3.81
C ARG A 145 14.61 1.58 -2.86
N GLY A 146 14.08 1.78 -1.66
CA GLY A 146 14.84 2.38 -0.56
C GLY A 146 16.04 1.50 -0.19
N VAL A 147 17.11 2.10 0.35
CA VAL A 147 18.31 1.33 0.76
C VAL A 147 18.01 0.35 1.90
N ASP A 148 17.06 0.68 2.77
CA ASP A 148 16.56 -0.19 3.84
C ASP A 148 15.47 -1.11 3.30
N ASN A 149 15.84 -2.33 2.91
CA ASN A 149 14.91 -3.33 2.39
C ASN A 149 13.78 -3.73 3.36
N ASN A 150 13.93 -3.51 4.67
CA ASN A 150 12.87 -3.79 5.65
C ASN A 150 11.83 -2.67 5.72
N LYS A 151 12.18 -1.49 5.20
CA LYS A 151 11.33 -0.30 5.17
C LYS A 151 10.98 0.17 3.76
N ASP A 152 11.57 -0.41 2.71
CA ASP A 152 11.27 -0.13 1.31
C ASP A 152 9.77 -0.02 1.05
N GLN A 153 9.34 1.16 0.61
CA GLN A 153 7.94 1.52 0.41
C GLN A 153 7.54 1.60 -1.07
N THR A 154 8.41 1.20 -2.00
CA THR A 154 8.08 1.17 -3.43
C THR A 154 6.83 0.36 -3.75
N TYR A 155 6.53 -0.68 -2.96
CA TYR A 155 5.30 -1.46 -3.09
C TYR A 155 4.04 -0.58 -3.04
N PHE A 156 4.01 0.45 -2.18
CA PHE A 156 2.87 1.36 -2.05
C PHE A 156 2.88 2.48 -3.08
N LEU A 157 4.00 2.66 -3.80
CA LEU A 157 4.21 3.72 -4.79
C LEU A 157 4.15 3.19 -6.23
N HIS A 158 3.95 1.89 -6.44
CA HIS A 158 4.01 1.28 -7.77
C HIS A 158 3.03 1.87 -8.78
N ALA A 159 1.90 2.38 -8.30
CA ALA A 159 0.86 2.99 -9.13
C ALA A 159 1.07 4.49 -9.38
N VAL A 160 2.12 5.07 -8.80
CA VAL A 160 2.52 6.46 -9.06
C VAL A 160 3.32 6.50 -10.34
N HIS A 161 2.83 7.25 -11.31
CA HIS A 161 3.48 7.34 -12.61
C HIS A 161 4.79 8.16 -12.51
N GLY A 162 5.75 7.83 -13.38
CA GLY A 162 7.12 8.31 -13.27
C GLY A 162 7.29 9.81 -13.51
N ARG A 163 6.30 10.48 -14.12
CA ARG A 163 6.29 11.94 -14.29
C ARG A 163 6.03 12.66 -12.96
N GLU A 164 5.18 12.10 -12.09
CA GLU A 164 4.96 12.57 -10.73
C GLU A 164 6.18 12.25 -9.86
N ILE A 165 6.78 11.06 -10.04
CA ILE A 165 8.07 10.72 -9.40
C ILE A 165 9.17 11.70 -9.84
N ASN A 166 9.19 12.12 -11.11
CA ASN A 166 10.15 13.09 -11.61
C ASN A 166 10.06 14.45 -10.91
N LYS A 167 8.90 14.76 -10.33
CA LYS A 167 8.62 15.96 -9.53
C LYS A 167 8.67 15.71 -8.02
N THR A 168 9.16 14.55 -7.58
CA THR A 168 9.19 14.17 -6.16
C THR A 168 10.60 13.85 -5.67
N LEU A 169 10.92 14.28 -4.46
CA LEU A 169 12.15 13.92 -3.75
C LEU A 169 11.84 12.97 -2.59
N PHE A 170 12.73 12.00 -2.36
CA PHE A 170 12.63 11.03 -1.27
C PHE A 170 13.90 11.01 -0.41
N PRO A 171 14.13 12.04 0.42
CA PRO A 171 15.41 12.20 1.10
C PRO A 171 15.80 11.01 2.01
N VAL A 172 14.81 10.42 2.69
CA VAL A 172 15.03 9.28 3.59
C VAL A 172 15.21 7.93 2.86
N GLY A 173 14.99 7.87 1.54
CA GLY A 173 15.21 6.66 0.76
C GLY A 173 16.66 6.22 0.63
N GLU A 174 17.60 7.15 0.86
CA GLU A 174 19.05 6.95 0.77
C GLU A 174 19.69 6.54 2.11
N ILE A 175 18.91 6.43 3.18
CA ILE A 175 19.40 6.12 4.54
C ILE A 175 18.52 5.09 5.23
N GLU A 176 19.11 4.34 6.17
CA GLU A 176 18.38 3.35 6.95
C GLU A 176 17.54 3.99 8.05
N LYS A 177 16.45 3.34 8.47
CA LYS A 177 15.56 3.86 9.52
C LYS A 177 16.27 4.23 10.83
N PRO A 178 17.27 3.46 11.32
CA PRO A 178 18.01 3.85 12.52
C PRO A 178 18.73 5.19 12.37
N GLU A 179 19.28 5.45 11.18
CA GLU A 179 19.96 6.70 10.86
C GLU A 179 18.99 7.89 10.83
N VAL A 180 17.80 7.69 10.26
CA VAL A 180 16.72 8.69 10.32
C VAL A 180 16.41 9.08 11.77
N ARG A 181 16.25 8.11 12.66
CA ARG A 181 15.99 8.39 14.08
C ARG A 181 17.16 9.11 14.75
N ARG A 182 18.40 8.71 14.45
CA ARG A 182 19.61 9.36 14.95
C ARG A 182 19.67 10.83 14.54
N ILE A 183 19.38 11.15 13.28
CA ILE A 183 19.34 12.53 12.78
C ILE A 183 18.25 13.33 13.51
N ALA A 184 17.05 12.76 13.69
CA ALA A 184 15.97 13.44 14.41
C ALA A 184 16.34 13.76 15.87
N GLU A 185 17.03 12.84 16.55
CA GLU A 185 17.53 13.07 17.91
C GLU A 185 18.63 14.14 17.95
N GLN A 186 19.56 14.14 16.99
CA GLN A 186 20.63 15.14 16.91
C GLN A 186 20.10 16.55 16.65
N LEU A 187 19.03 16.66 15.87
CA LEU A 187 18.35 17.92 15.59
C LEU A 187 17.35 18.30 16.68
N ASP A 188 17.18 17.46 17.71
CA ASP A 188 16.25 17.67 18.82
C ASP A 188 14.82 17.96 18.31
N LEU A 189 14.37 17.11 17.36
CA LEU A 189 13.03 17.19 16.78
C LEU A 189 12.00 16.55 17.72
N ALA A 190 10.84 17.20 17.88
CA ALA A 190 9.73 16.69 18.70
C ALA A 190 9.31 15.26 18.33
N THR A 191 9.43 14.89 17.05
CA THR A 191 9.03 13.59 16.51
C THR A 191 10.08 12.49 16.67
N ALA A 192 11.28 12.76 17.19
CA ALA A 192 12.40 11.81 17.22
C ALA A 192 12.06 10.47 17.88
N LYS A 193 11.29 10.52 18.99
CA LYS A 193 10.87 9.34 19.77
C LYS A 193 9.46 8.85 19.42
N LYS A 194 8.78 9.50 18.47
CA LYS A 194 7.43 9.12 18.05
C LYS A 194 7.48 7.74 17.39
N LYS A 195 6.49 6.90 17.70
CA LYS A 195 6.32 5.59 17.07
C LYS A 195 5.91 5.78 15.61
N ASP A 196 6.29 4.82 14.77
CA ASP A 196 5.80 4.79 13.39
C ASP A 196 4.29 4.50 13.41
N SER A 197 3.52 5.20 12.58
CA SER A 197 2.10 4.93 12.42
C SER A 197 1.90 3.48 11.93
N THR A 198 1.00 2.76 12.57
CA THR A 198 0.62 1.39 12.18
C THR A 198 -0.85 1.36 11.76
N GLY A 199 -1.17 0.51 10.78
CA GLY A 199 -2.52 0.40 10.23
C GLY A 199 -2.72 1.27 9.00
N ILE A 200 -3.97 1.30 8.50
CA ILE A 200 -4.36 2.10 7.35
C ILE A 200 -4.37 3.59 7.75
N CYS A 201 -3.80 4.46 6.93
CA CYS A 201 -3.44 5.84 7.28
C CYS A 201 -4.56 6.67 7.97
N PHE A 202 -5.83 6.48 7.58
CA PHE A 202 -6.99 7.22 8.12
C PHE A 202 -7.78 6.43 9.16
N ILE A 203 -7.53 5.12 9.29
CA ILE A 203 -8.17 4.31 10.30
C ILE A 203 -7.48 4.53 11.65
N GLY A 204 -6.16 4.72 11.66
CA GLY A 204 -5.37 4.82 12.88
C GLY A 204 -5.36 3.50 13.66
N GLU A 205 -5.21 3.56 14.98
CA GLU A 205 -5.05 2.38 15.84
C GLU A 205 -6.38 1.66 16.21
N ARG A 206 -7.52 2.06 15.62
CA ARG A 206 -8.83 1.44 15.92
C ARG A 206 -8.95 0.02 15.34
N ARG A 207 -9.84 -0.79 15.94
CA ARG A 207 -10.15 -2.13 15.44
C ARG A 207 -10.81 -2.04 14.07
N PHE A 208 -10.12 -2.54 13.03
CA PHE A 208 -10.58 -2.56 11.64
C PHE A 208 -12.03 -3.07 11.46
N THR A 209 -12.39 -4.17 12.14
CA THR A 209 -13.75 -4.74 12.09
C THR A 209 -14.81 -3.77 12.59
N ASN A 210 -14.53 -2.98 13.64
CA ASN A 210 -15.50 -2.03 14.17
C ASN A 210 -15.67 -0.83 13.24
N PHE A 211 -14.58 -0.41 12.59
CA PHE A 211 -14.62 0.63 11.58
C PHE A 211 -15.48 0.21 10.38
N LEU A 212 -15.21 -0.94 9.78
CA LEU A 212 -15.90 -1.38 8.56
C LEU A 212 -17.41 -1.62 8.78
N LYS A 213 -17.82 -2.00 10.00
CA LYS A 213 -19.24 -2.16 10.40
C LYS A 213 -20.07 -0.88 10.28
N GLN A 214 -19.43 0.29 10.28
CA GLN A 214 -20.13 1.57 10.18
C GLN A 214 -20.62 1.83 8.74
N TYR A 215 -20.00 1.21 7.75
CA TYR A 215 -20.28 1.46 6.32
C TYR A 215 -20.84 0.25 5.58
N LEU A 216 -20.44 -0.97 5.95
CA LEU A 216 -20.91 -2.18 5.28
C LEU A 216 -21.73 -3.05 6.23
N PRO A 217 -22.98 -3.40 5.86
CA PRO A 217 -23.80 -4.28 6.67
C PRO A 217 -23.18 -5.67 6.75
N ALA A 218 -23.01 -6.15 7.98
CA ALA A 218 -22.51 -7.50 8.25
C ALA A 218 -23.54 -8.56 7.82
N GLN A 219 -23.15 -9.41 6.87
CA GLN A 219 -23.95 -10.57 6.46
C GLN A 219 -23.34 -11.84 7.07
N ALA A 220 -23.94 -12.32 8.15
CA ALA A 220 -23.49 -13.57 8.78
C ALA A 220 -23.70 -14.75 7.83
N GLY A 221 -22.78 -15.70 7.87
CA GLY A 221 -22.76 -16.86 6.98
C GLY A 221 -22.05 -18.03 7.63
N LYS A 222 -21.90 -19.13 6.87
CA LYS A 222 -21.41 -20.40 7.42
C LYS A 222 -19.90 -20.51 7.27
N ILE A 223 -19.24 -21.06 8.29
CA ILE A 223 -17.84 -21.51 8.20
C ILE A 223 -17.87 -22.99 7.85
N VAL A 224 -17.18 -23.36 6.77
CA VAL A 224 -17.08 -24.73 6.28
C VAL A 224 -15.62 -25.17 6.17
N LEU A 225 -15.38 -26.47 6.30
CA LEU A 225 -14.09 -27.07 6.00
C LEU A 225 -13.87 -27.22 4.50
N ASP A 226 -12.64 -27.52 4.11
CA ASP A 226 -12.21 -27.90 2.76
C ASP A 226 -12.92 -29.14 2.19
N ASN A 227 -13.59 -29.93 3.04
CA ASN A 227 -14.46 -31.04 2.64
C ASN A 227 -15.97 -30.69 2.67
N GLY A 228 -16.32 -29.42 2.89
CA GLY A 228 -17.70 -28.92 2.90
C GLY A 228 -18.44 -29.06 4.23
N LYS A 229 -17.82 -29.67 5.26
CA LYS A 229 -18.45 -29.80 6.59
C LYS A 229 -18.61 -28.44 7.26
N GLU A 230 -19.82 -28.12 7.69
CA GLU A 230 -20.11 -26.94 8.50
C GLU A 230 -19.54 -27.07 9.92
N VAL A 231 -18.86 -26.02 10.39
CA VAL A 231 -18.15 -26.01 11.69
C VAL A 231 -18.41 -24.76 12.53
N GLY A 232 -19.11 -23.78 11.99
CA GLY A 232 -19.49 -22.57 12.72
C GLY A 232 -20.10 -21.50 11.83
N GLU A 233 -20.11 -20.27 12.34
CA GLU A 233 -20.64 -19.09 11.65
C GLU A 233 -19.61 -17.97 11.67
N HIS A 234 -19.59 -17.16 10.60
CA HIS A 234 -18.81 -15.94 10.52
C HIS A 234 -19.71 -14.72 10.55
N HIS A 235 -19.16 -13.56 10.92
CA HIS A 235 -19.92 -12.31 10.98
C HIS A 235 -19.93 -11.51 9.67
N GLY A 236 -19.19 -11.94 8.65
CA GLY A 236 -19.20 -11.35 7.31
C GLY A 236 -17.91 -11.65 6.56
N LEU A 237 -18.01 -12.04 5.28
CA LEU A 237 -16.83 -12.45 4.49
C LEU A 237 -15.80 -11.33 4.31
N MET A 238 -16.24 -10.07 4.33
CA MET A 238 -15.36 -8.90 4.21
C MET A 238 -14.39 -8.73 5.39
N TYR A 239 -14.59 -9.42 6.52
CA TYR A 239 -13.64 -9.42 7.64
C TYR A 239 -12.51 -10.44 7.51
N TYR A 240 -12.49 -11.21 6.41
CA TYR A 240 -11.57 -12.30 6.20
C TYR A 240 -10.78 -12.11 4.91
N THR A 241 -9.48 -12.38 5.00
CA THR A 241 -8.53 -12.37 3.88
C THR A 241 -7.98 -13.77 3.68
N LEU A 242 -7.66 -14.16 2.44
CA LEU A 242 -7.07 -15.47 2.18
C LEU A 242 -5.76 -15.64 2.96
N GLY A 243 -5.55 -16.84 3.49
CA GLY A 243 -4.41 -17.17 4.33
C GLY A 243 -4.41 -16.55 5.73
N GLN A 244 -5.46 -15.82 6.13
CA GLN A 244 -5.64 -15.31 7.49
C GLN A 244 -5.76 -16.46 8.49
N ARG A 245 -5.03 -16.35 9.61
CA ARG A 245 -5.08 -17.31 10.73
C ARG A 245 -5.98 -16.83 11.88
N GLY A 246 -5.82 -15.57 12.28
CA GLY A 246 -6.49 -14.99 13.44
C GLY A 246 -7.95 -14.61 13.14
N GLY A 247 -8.78 -14.49 14.19
CA GLY A 247 -10.14 -13.95 14.06
C GLY A 247 -11.19 -14.89 13.44
N ILE A 248 -10.83 -16.14 13.13
CA ILE A 248 -11.76 -17.15 12.59
C ILE A 248 -12.75 -17.63 13.67
N GLY A 249 -12.36 -17.61 14.95
CA GLY A 249 -13.23 -18.03 16.06
C GLY A 249 -13.43 -19.54 16.20
N ILE A 250 -12.71 -20.35 15.42
CA ILE A 250 -12.73 -21.82 15.50
C ILE A 250 -11.50 -22.32 16.26
N GLY A 251 -11.72 -23.04 17.35
CA GLY A 251 -10.69 -23.65 18.19
C GLY A 251 -10.34 -25.09 17.80
N GLY A 252 -9.74 -25.84 18.72
CA GLY A 252 -9.49 -27.28 18.54
C GLY A 252 -10.81 -28.04 18.40
N MET A 253 -10.94 -28.82 17.32
CA MET A 253 -12.13 -29.64 17.06
C MET A 253 -11.86 -31.12 17.33
N LYS A 254 -12.83 -31.79 17.96
CA LYS A 254 -12.74 -33.23 18.23
C LYS A 254 -12.69 -34.00 16.90
N GLY A 255 -11.56 -34.68 16.64
CA GLY A 255 -11.34 -35.45 15.41
C GLY A 255 -10.63 -34.70 14.28
N ALA A 256 -10.26 -33.44 14.46
CA ALA A 256 -9.32 -32.74 13.58
C ALA A 256 -7.88 -32.86 14.13
N GLN A 257 -6.87 -32.65 13.28
CA GLN A 257 -5.49 -32.57 13.75
C GLN A 257 -5.31 -31.36 14.69
N GLU A 258 -4.33 -31.42 15.59
CA GLU A 258 -3.93 -30.22 16.32
C GLU A 258 -3.20 -29.28 15.35
N GLY A 259 -3.78 -28.10 15.10
CA GLY A 259 -3.25 -27.19 14.10
C GLY A 259 -4.01 -25.89 14.02
N ALA A 260 -3.35 -24.86 13.49
CA ALA A 260 -3.97 -23.58 13.23
C ALA A 260 -4.88 -23.65 12.00
N TRP A 261 -6.05 -23.02 12.10
CA TRP A 261 -6.97 -22.81 10.99
C TRP A 261 -6.55 -21.61 10.16
N PHE A 262 -6.70 -21.71 8.85
CA PHE A 262 -6.47 -20.65 7.89
C PHE A 262 -7.67 -20.50 6.97
N VAL A 263 -7.96 -19.27 6.56
CA VAL A 263 -8.93 -18.99 5.50
C VAL A 263 -8.37 -19.46 4.16
N LEU A 264 -9.04 -20.42 3.53
CA LEU A 264 -8.60 -21.00 2.25
C LEU A 264 -9.32 -20.35 1.06
N HIS A 265 -10.61 -20.08 1.21
CA HIS A 265 -11.44 -19.54 0.14
C HIS A 265 -12.63 -18.74 0.70
N LYS A 266 -13.17 -17.83 -0.11
CA LYS A 266 -14.40 -17.07 0.17
C LYS A 266 -15.42 -17.37 -0.91
N ASP A 267 -16.41 -18.19 -0.58
CA ASP A 267 -17.54 -18.48 -1.47
C ASP A 267 -18.57 -17.36 -1.31
N ILE A 268 -18.43 -16.33 -2.15
CA ILE A 268 -19.29 -15.14 -2.12
C ILE A 268 -20.73 -15.51 -2.50
N ALA A 269 -20.91 -16.43 -3.47
CA ALA A 269 -22.22 -16.79 -4.00
C ALA A 269 -23.11 -17.48 -2.95
N ASN A 270 -22.53 -18.36 -2.12
CA ASN A 270 -23.27 -19.06 -1.07
C ASN A 270 -23.05 -18.47 0.33
N ASN A 271 -22.32 -17.36 0.44
CA ASN A 271 -21.94 -16.72 1.70
C ASN A 271 -21.29 -17.71 2.70
N ARG A 272 -20.22 -18.39 2.25
CA ARG A 272 -19.46 -19.37 3.06
C ARG A 272 -17.98 -19.01 3.15
N LEU A 273 -17.43 -19.12 4.36
CA LEU A 273 -16.01 -19.01 4.63
C LEU A 273 -15.40 -20.42 4.66
N VAL A 274 -14.51 -20.74 3.73
CA VAL A 274 -13.83 -22.03 3.69
C VAL A 274 -12.53 -21.95 4.45
N ILE A 275 -12.33 -22.86 5.41
CA ILE A 275 -11.13 -22.92 6.26
C ILE A 275 -10.50 -24.32 6.23
N GLY A 276 -9.21 -24.37 6.52
CA GLY A 276 -8.48 -25.63 6.67
C GLY A 276 -7.20 -25.46 7.47
N GLN A 277 -6.53 -26.58 7.74
CA GLN A 277 -5.33 -26.61 8.59
C GLN A 277 -4.05 -26.72 7.77
N GLY A 278 -2.98 -26.12 8.27
CA GLY A 278 -1.66 -26.18 7.65
C GLY A 278 -1.28 -24.89 6.95
N HIS A 279 -0.06 -24.43 7.21
CA HIS A 279 0.42 -23.18 6.64
C HIS A 279 0.53 -23.26 5.11
N GLU A 280 0.95 -24.41 4.60
CA GLU A 280 1.16 -24.69 3.17
C GLU A 280 -0.02 -25.44 2.53
N HIS A 281 -1.25 -25.21 3.00
CA HIS A 281 -2.42 -25.90 2.47
C HIS A 281 -2.53 -25.76 0.93
N PRO A 282 -2.77 -26.84 0.16
CA PRO A 282 -2.81 -26.80 -1.31
C PRO A 282 -3.79 -25.77 -1.90
N LEU A 283 -4.98 -25.64 -1.31
CA LEU A 283 -5.98 -24.61 -1.70
C LEU A 283 -5.52 -23.15 -1.55
N MET A 284 -4.39 -22.89 -0.88
CA MET A 284 -3.79 -21.55 -0.81
C MET A 284 -2.66 -21.35 -1.81
N GLN A 285 -2.23 -22.35 -2.56
CA GLN A 285 -1.07 -22.26 -3.44
C GLN A 285 -1.52 -21.92 -4.86
N SER A 286 -0.93 -20.86 -5.45
CA SER A 286 -1.11 -20.51 -6.85
C SER A 286 0.24 -20.38 -7.56
N LYS A 287 0.35 -20.90 -8.77
CA LYS A 287 1.53 -20.70 -9.62
C LYS A 287 1.32 -19.55 -10.60
N GLN A 288 0.08 -19.19 -10.87
CA GLN A 288 -0.29 -18.11 -11.78
C GLN A 288 -1.29 -17.14 -11.17
N LEU A 289 -1.17 -15.89 -11.58
CA LEU A 289 -2.19 -14.88 -11.34
C LEU A 289 -2.41 -14.04 -12.59
N TRP A 290 -3.56 -13.39 -12.63
CA TRP A 290 -3.91 -12.41 -13.64
C TRP A 290 -4.25 -11.11 -12.94
N SER A 291 -3.67 -10.03 -13.43
CA SER A 291 -3.96 -8.69 -12.94
C SER A 291 -5.07 -8.03 -13.75
N GLU A 292 -5.66 -7.01 -13.14
CA GLU A 292 -6.33 -5.93 -13.88
C GLU A 292 -5.28 -5.10 -14.64
N THR A 293 -5.68 -3.93 -15.15
CA THR A 293 -4.78 -2.96 -15.80
C THR A 293 -3.58 -2.64 -14.92
N ILE A 294 -2.38 -2.65 -15.53
CA ILE A 294 -1.14 -2.29 -14.85
C ILE A 294 -0.85 -0.79 -14.97
N ASP A 295 -0.50 -0.18 -13.84
CA ASP A 295 0.18 1.10 -13.79
C ASP A 295 1.70 0.88 -13.90
N TRP A 296 2.27 1.17 -15.08
CA TRP A 296 3.72 1.15 -15.28
C TRP A 296 4.33 2.49 -14.86
N VAL A 297 5.40 2.47 -14.05
CA VAL A 297 6.08 3.69 -13.60
C VAL A 297 6.66 4.46 -14.79
N ALA A 298 7.23 3.78 -15.78
CA ALA A 298 7.71 4.42 -17.01
C ALA A 298 6.57 4.83 -17.97
N GLY A 299 5.32 4.54 -17.63
CA GLY A 299 4.14 4.71 -18.48
C GLY A 299 3.97 3.62 -19.54
N GLU A 300 4.93 2.70 -19.65
CA GLU A 300 4.95 1.58 -20.57
C GLU A 300 5.92 0.49 -20.07
N GLN A 301 5.74 -0.73 -20.60
CA GLN A 301 6.71 -1.82 -20.46
C GLN A 301 6.63 -2.69 -21.71
N GLU A 302 7.77 -2.88 -22.37
CA GLU A 302 7.86 -3.85 -23.44
C GLU A 302 7.84 -5.25 -22.84
N ILE A 303 6.92 -6.09 -23.33
CA ILE A 303 6.75 -7.48 -22.89
C ILE A 303 6.71 -8.33 -24.16
N PRO A 304 7.79 -9.06 -24.45
CA PRO A 304 7.84 -9.98 -25.58
C PRO A 304 6.78 -11.08 -25.46
N THR A 305 6.40 -11.68 -26.58
CA THR A 305 5.49 -12.85 -26.59
C THR A 305 6.08 -14.05 -25.85
N THR A 306 7.40 -14.16 -25.78
CA THR A 306 8.13 -15.16 -24.97
C THR A 306 8.08 -14.88 -23.47
N GLY A 307 7.48 -13.77 -23.05
CA GLY A 307 7.44 -13.30 -21.68
C GLY A 307 8.63 -12.41 -21.30
N PHE A 308 8.46 -11.66 -20.22
CA PHE A 308 9.48 -10.82 -19.60
C PHE A 308 9.84 -11.35 -18.22
N ARG A 309 11.13 -11.57 -17.97
CA ARG A 309 11.63 -12.13 -16.71
C ARG A 309 11.84 -11.03 -15.67
N CYS A 310 11.25 -11.19 -14.49
CA CYS A 310 11.37 -10.22 -13.39
C CYS A 310 11.15 -10.88 -12.03
N THR A 311 11.04 -10.06 -10.98
CA THR A 311 10.51 -10.50 -9.69
C THR A 311 9.21 -9.79 -9.37
N ALA A 312 8.37 -10.40 -8.55
CA ALA A 312 7.11 -9.82 -8.10
C ALA A 312 6.89 -9.97 -6.59
N LYS A 313 6.08 -9.06 -6.03
CA LYS A 313 5.49 -9.17 -4.69
C LYS A 313 3.97 -9.15 -4.83
N THR A 314 3.29 -10.08 -4.16
CA THR A 314 1.81 -10.13 -4.08
C THR A 314 1.26 -9.59 -2.76
N ARG A 315 2.17 -9.20 -1.85
CA ARG A 315 1.86 -8.50 -0.60
C ARG A 315 3.08 -7.73 -0.10
N TYR A 316 2.83 -6.67 0.66
CA TYR A 316 3.90 -5.90 1.30
C TYR A 316 4.72 -6.80 2.26
N ARG A 317 6.05 -6.59 2.28
CA ARG A 317 7.06 -7.39 3.02
C ARG A 317 7.22 -8.85 2.61
N GLN A 318 6.57 -9.29 1.55
CA GLN A 318 6.98 -10.54 0.92
C GLN A 318 8.40 -10.38 0.34
N PRO A 319 9.27 -11.41 0.44
CA PRO A 319 10.46 -11.49 -0.39
C PRO A 319 10.11 -11.46 -1.88
N ASP A 320 11.05 -11.04 -2.71
CA ASP A 320 10.90 -11.09 -4.16
C ASP A 320 10.67 -12.53 -4.64
N GLN A 321 9.66 -12.71 -5.48
CA GLN A 321 9.33 -14.00 -6.09
C GLN A 321 9.72 -13.97 -7.56
N ALA A 322 10.57 -14.89 -7.98
CA ALA A 322 10.96 -14.97 -9.38
C ALA A 322 9.76 -15.39 -10.24
N CYS A 323 9.53 -14.66 -11.33
CA CYS A 323 8.40 -14.89 -12.21
C CYS A 323 8.69 -14.43 -13.65
N THR A 324 7.88 -14.93 -14.57
CA THR A 324 7.79 -14.44 -15.94
C THR A 324 6.41 -13.83 -16.15
N ILE A 325 6.36 -12.63 -16.72
CA ILE A 325 5.12 -11.92 -17.03
C ILE A 325 4.82 -11.95 -18.52
N TYR A 326 3.54 -12.05 -18.85
CA TYR A 326 3.01 -12.07 -20.20
C TYR A 326 1.84 -11.08 -20.29
N ARG A 327 1.61 -10.51 -21.48
CA ARG A 327 0.37 -9.77 -21.72
C ARG A 327 -0.81 -10.71 -21.55
N ASP A 328 -1.84 -10.25 -20.84
CA ASP A 328 -3.10 -10.98 -20.80
C ASP A 328 -3.85 -10.81 -22.12
N GLU A 329 -4.45 -11.88 -22.62
CA GLU A 329 -5.20 -11.86 -23.88
C GLU A 329 -6.65 -11.40 -23.67
N HIS A 330 -7.13 -11.42 -22.43
CA HIS A 330 -8.53 -11.16 -22.09
C HIS A 330 -8.77 -9.78 -21.47
N THR A 331 -7.75 -9.20 -20.84
CA THR A 331 -7.82 -7.90 -20.16
C THR A 331 -6.93 -6.90 -20.86
N GLU A 332 -7.51 -5.78 -21.30
CA GLU A 332 -6.73 -4.69 -21.89
C GLU A 332 -5.68 -4.19 -20.89
N ASN A 333 -4.41 -4.21 -21.28
CA ASN A 333 -3.26 -3.86 -20.42
C ASN A 333 -3.14 -4.68 -19.12
N GLY A 334 -3.82 -5.82 -19.03
CA GLY A 334 -3.63 -6.80 -17.97
C GLY A 334 -2.41 -7.68 -18.19
N ILE A 335 -1.94 -8.31 -17.11
CA ILE A 335 -0.76 -9.17 -17.12
C ILE A 335 -1.09 -10.53 -16.49
N ARG A 336 -0.69 -11.59 -17.19
CA ARG A 336 -0.57 -12.93 -16.61
C ARG A 336 0.83 -13.09 -16.05
N VAL A 337 0.92 -13.48 -14.79
CA VAL A 337 2.17 -13.73 -14.07
C VAL A 337 2.30 -15.23 -13.84
N GLU A 338 3.46 -15.78 -14.15
CA GLU A 338 3.80 -17.18 -13.88
C GLU A 338 5.01 -17.21 -12.93
N PHE A 339 4.79 -17.69 -11.71
CA PHE A 339 5.84 -17.83 -10.72
C PHE A 339 6.63 -19.12 -10.93
N ASP A 340 7.92 -19.10 -10.60
CA ASP A 340 8.74 -20.30 -10.60
C ASP A 340 8.23 -21.33 -9.59
N GLU A 341 7.96 -20.83 -8.38
CA GLU A 341 7.47 -21.59 -7.24
C GLU A 341 6.06 -21.16 -6.86
N PRO A 342 5.19 -22.08 -6.39
CA PRO A 342 3.85 -21.74 -5.92
C PRO A 342 3.88 -20.66 -4.81
N GLN A 343 2.93 -19.74 -4.91
CA GLN A 343 2.78 -18.60 -4.03
C GLN A 343 1.59 -18.79 -3.10
N ARG A 344 1.86 -18.63 -1.81
CA ARG A 344 0.86 -18.81 -0.77
C ARG A 344 -0.08 -17.61 -0.67
N ALA A 345 -1.38 -17.89 -0.70
CA ALA A 345 -2.49 -16.98 -0.41
C ALA A 345 -2.45 -15.68 -1.22
N VAL A 346 -2.11 -15.80 -2.51
CA VAL A 346 -2.28 -14.70 -3.46
C VAL A 346 -3.75 -14.28 -3.46
N THR A 347 -4.02 -13.01 -3.13
CA THR A 347 -5.37 -12.56 -2.77
C THR A 347 -5.89 -11.55 -3.78
N PRO A 348 -7.05 -11.81 -4.42
CA PRO A 348 -7.73 -10.83 -5.24
C PRO A 348 -8.04 -9.51 -4.50
N GLY A 349 -7.80 -8.38 -5.17
CA GLY A 349 -7.88 -7.03 -4.59
C GLY A 349 -6.58 -6.52 -3.96
N GLN A 350 -5.63 -7.39 -3.64
CA GLN A 350 -4.26 -6.97 -3.33
C GLN A 350 -3.50 -6.64 -4.61
N SER A 351 -2.37 -5.96 -4.49
CA SER A 351 -1.55 -5.62 -5.65
C SER A 351 -0.46 -6.65 -5.91
N VAL A 352 -0.19 -6.89 -7.18
CA VAL A 352 1.06 -7.48 -7.66
C VAL A 352 1.98 -6.35 -8.12
N VAL A 353 3.21 -6.31 -7.61
CA VAL A 353 4.20 -5.27 -7.93
C VAL A 353 5.45 -5.92 -8.52
N PHE A 354 5.90 -5.43 -9.66
CA PHE A 354 7.00 -5.99 -10.45
C PHE A 354 8.29 -5.19 -10.27
N TYR A 355 9.41 -5.92 -10.22
CA TYR A 355 10.73 -5.34 -10.03
C TYR A 355 11.76 -5.94 -10.99
N SER A 356 12.72 -5.11 -11.39
CA SER A 356 13.95 -5.53 -12.06
C SER A 356 15.14 -5.02 -11.24
N GLY A 357 15.68 -5.90 -10.39
CA GLY A 357 16.66 -5.51 -9.37
C GLY A 357 16.10 -4.46 -8.41
N GLU A 358 16.71 -3.27 -8.42
CA GLU A 358 16.29 -2.14 -7.60
C GLU A 358 15.15 -1.32 -8.20
N VAL A 359 14.82 -1.52 -9.48
CA VAL A 359 13.81 -0.72 -10.18
C VAL A 359 12.43 -1.32 -9.94
N CYS A 360 11.51 -0.52 -9.40
CA CYS A 360 10.08 -0.82 -9.39
C CYS A 360 9.51 -0.49 -10.78
N LEU A 361 9.08 -1.52 -11.51
CA LEU A 361 8.57 -1.37 -12.87
C LEU A 361 7.15 -0.81 -12.87
N GLY A 362 6.35 -1.21 -11.88
CA GLY A 362 4.93 -0.92 -11.80
C GLY A 362 4.17 -2.07 -11.15
N GLY A 363 2.85 -2.03 -11.24
CA GLY A 363 2.00 -3.08 -10.69
C GLY A 363 0.52 -2.81 -10.92
N GLY A 364 -0.31 -3.74 -10.47
CA GLY A 364 -1.75 -3.63 -10.60
C GLY A 364 -2.48 -4.52 -9.61
N VAL A 365 -3.80 -4.43 -9.61
CA VAL A 365 -4.65 -5.21 -8.73
C VAL A 365 -4.73 -6.65 -9.24
N ILE A 366 -4.59 -7.62 -8.33
CA ILE A 366 -4.76 -9.03 -8.63
C ILE A 366 -6.25 -9.28 -8.85
N HIS A 367 -6.63 -9.71 -10.05
CA HIS A 367 -8.00 -10.05 -10.38
C HIS A 367 -8.34 -11.47 -9.90
N HIS A 368 -7.54 -12.45 -10.31
CA HIS A 368 -7.73 -13.85 -9.94
C HIS A 368 -6.42 -14.66 -10.06
N THR A 369 -6.47 -15.92 -9.63
CA THR A 369 -5.32 -16.83 -9.54
C THR A 369 -5.71 -18.24 -9.97
N ASP A 370 -4.73 -19.10 -10.21
CA ASP A 370 -4.94 -20.53 -10.44
C ASP A 370 -5.00 -21.37 -9.15
N ALA A 371 -5.12 -20.73 -7.98
CA ALA A 371 -5.32 -21.45 -6.72
C ALA A 371 -6.54 -22.38 -6.83
N PRO A 372 -6.42 -23.66 -6.44
CA PRO A 372 -7.51 -24.60 -6.59
C PRO A 372 -8.70 -24.20 -5.73
N GLN A 373 -9.90 -24.49 -6.23
CA GLN A 373 -11.13 -24.30 -5.49
C GLN A 373 -11.53 -25.61 -4.80
N PRO A 374 -12.22 -25.55 -3.66
CA PRO A 374 -12.84 -26.73 -3.06
C PRO A 374 -13.81 -27.41 -4.03
N ASP A 375 -13.82 -28.74 -4.08
CA ASP A 375 -14.60 -29.54 -5.05
C ASP A 375 -16.12 -29.35 -4.99
N PHE A 376 -16.62 -28.74 -3.91
CA PHE A 376 -18.06 -28.51 -3.68
C PHE A 376 -18.53 -27.11 -4.09
N ILE A 377 -17.65 -26.28 -4.66
CA ILE A 377 -17.93 -24.93 -5.16
C ILE A 377 -18.26 -24.98 -6.66
#